data_AF-A0A345GZS7-F1
#
_entry.id   AF-A0A345GZS7-F1
#
_cell.length_a   1.000
_cell.length_b   1.000
_cell.length_c   1.000
_cell.angle_alpha   90.00
_cell.angle_beta   90.00
_cell.angle_gamma   90.00
#
_symmetry.space_group_name_H-M   'P 1'
#
loop_
_entity.id
_entity.type
_entity.pdbx_description
1 polymer ?
#
loop_
_entity_poly.entity_id
_entity_poly.type
_entity_poly.pdbx_seq_one_letter_code
_entity_poly.pdbx_strand_id
1 'polypeptide(L)'
;MIKKSQLLVVLILSSLGFGCSSDDAADSDQSSNFDSSEYIYFISGKVNGESFFYGQRFDDTVLNYQTVYSIPLEAATCAASLDQGLDYKVSYGSSVYPNFDNEDTQPTFGIELVRFYRCSDPQSSTEVFNDLFALGSYEFAMDDASSGTMRQIGINYAPIATGDSYYQSYGVLDSSNSFSITSSQDTNTFLLGNLITQSQLIEGEFSAKLYNEDDSADTVEITEGRFKITISK
;
A
#
# COMPACT_ATOMS: atom_id res chain seq x y z
N MET A 1 68.28 44.50 -9.78
CA MET A 1 68.03 43.06 -9.54
C MET A 1 67.07 42.93 -8.37
N ILE A 2 66.29 41.83 -8.32
CA ILE A 2 65.15 41.51 -7.43
C ILE A 2 63.81 41.80 -8.15
N LYS A 3 63.23 40.85 -8.90
CA LYS A 3 62.40 39.66 -8.51
C LYS A 3 61.09 40.10 -7.83
N LYS A 4 59.96 40.13 -8.54
CA LYS A 4 59.04 39.04 -8.96
C LYS A 4 57.81 38.99 -8.03
N SER A 5 56.62 38.98 -8.67
CA SER A 5 55.43 38.16 -8.31
C SER A 5 54.59 38.66 -7.13
N GLN A 6 53.24 38.69 -7.10
CA GLN A 6 52.11 38.32 -7.95
C GLN A 6 50.91 39.09 -7.37
N LEU A 7 50.16 39.87 -8.16
CA LEU A 7 48.82 39.56 -8.69
C LEU A 7 47.77 39.04 -7.66
N LEU A 8 46.80 39.89 -7.27
CA LEU A 8 45.37 39.61 -7.48
C LEU A 8 44.55 40.90 -7.34
N VAL A 9 44.02 41.37 -8.47
CA VAL A 9 43.05 42.46 -8.55
C VAL A 9 41.67 41.82 -8.45
N VAL A 10 40.96 42.09 -7.35
CA VAL A 10 39.52 41.86 -7.22
C VAL A 10 38.87 43.21 -7.53
N LEU A 11 38.06 43.31 -8.59
CA LEU A 11 37.01 44.33 -8.72
C LEU A 11 36.16 44.11 -9.98
N ILE A 12 34.84 44.03 -9.74
CA ILE A 12 33.70 44.43 -10.56
C ILE A 12 33.40 43.60 -11.82
N LEU A 13 32.21 42.99 -11.87
CA LEU A 13 31.18 43.42 -12.84
C LEU A 13 29.80 42.89 -12.46
N SER A 14 28.91 43.85 -12.26
CA SER A 14 27.48 43.73 -12.06
C SER A 14 26.76 43.34 -13.35
N SER A 15 25.53 42.80 -13.19
CA SER A 15 24.30 43.14 -13.94
C SER A 15 23.71 42.11 -14.93
N LEU A 16 22.36 42.07 -14.87
CA LEU A 16 21.35 41.62 -15.86
C LEU A 16 21.09 40.09 -15.85
N GLY A 17 19.90 39.54 -15.59
CA GLY A 17 18.52 40.04 -15.59
C GLY A 17 17.73 39.45 -16.77
N PHE A 18 17.03 38.32 -16.59
CA PHE A 18 15.91 37.70 -17.37
C PHE A 18 15.54 36.42 -16.58
N GLY A 19 14.32 36.03 -16.20
CA GLY A 19 13.01 36.20 -16.83
C GLY A 19 12.57 34.90 -17.54
N CYS A 20 12.07 33.90 -16.80
CA CYS A 20 11.23 32.79 -17.30
C CYS A 20 10.05 32.69 -16.32
N SER A 21 8.84 33.17 -16.65
CA SER A 21 7.85 32.57 -17.55
C SER A 21 7.17 31.35 -16.94
N SER A 22 5.92 31.57 -16.52
CA SER A 22 4.77 30.65 -16.49
C SER A 22 5.06 29.16 -16.60
N ASP A 23 4.76 28.43 -15.53
CA ASP A 23 3.52 27.65 -15.46
C ASP A 23 3.29 27.30 -13.98
N ASP A 24 2.50 28.13 -13.29
CA ASP A 24 1.70 27.64 -12.17
C ASP A 24 0.62 26.74 -12.77
N ALA A 25 1.03 25.54 -13.21
CA ALA A 25 0.11 24.45 -13.37
C ALA A 25 -0.40 24.19 -11.96
N ALA A 26 -1.61 24.70 -11.72
CA ALA A 26 -2.39 24.40 -10.54
C ALA A 26 -2.20 22.91 -10.23
N ASP A 27 -1.59 22.62 -9.08
CA ASP A 27 -1.90 21.42 -8.34
C ASP A 27 -3.41 21.41 -8.24
N SER A 28 -4.03 20.66 -9.15
CA SER A 28 -5.45 20.40 -9.10
C SER A 28 -5.61 19.60 -7.82
N ASP A 29 -6.03 20.32 -6.78
CA ASP A 29 -6.79 19.86 -5.65
C ASP A 29 -7.79 18.80 -6.16
N GLN A 30 -7.34 17.54 -6.25
CA GLN A 30 -8.17 16.37 -6.56
C GLN A 30 -9.12 16.06 -5.38
N SER A 31 -9.27 16.98 -4.42
CA SER A 31 -10.15 16.82 -3.27
C SER A 31 -11.62 17.17 -3.58
N SER A 32 -11.96 17.76 -4.74
CA SER A 32 -13.31 18.33 -4.92
C SER A 32 -14.36 17.46 -5.64
N ASN A 33 -14.07 16.24 -6.12
CA ASN A 33 -15.09 15.30 -6.62
C ASN A 33 -14.57 13.85 -6.80
N PHE A 34 -13.93 13.28 -5.78
CA PHE A 34 -13.56 11.87 -5.83
C PHE A 34 -14.79 10.97 -5.64
N ASP A 35 -15.19 10.24 -6.69
CA ASP A 35 -16.24 9.21 -6.66
C ASP A 35 -15.61 7.80 -6.72
N SER A 36 -15.66 7.06 -5.61
CA SER A 36 -15.08 5.70 -5.53
C SER A 36 -15.79 4.68 -6.43
N SER A 37 -16.99 5.00 -6.93
CA SER A 37 -17.75 4.11 -7.82
C SER A 37 -17.19 4.05 -9.25
N GLU A 38 -16.41 5.05 -9.66
CA GLU A 38 -15.77 5.09 -10.98
C GLU A 38 -14.50 4.22 -11.08
N TYR A 39 -14.01 3.73 -9.95
CA TYR A 39 -12.76 2.99 -9.85
C TYR A 39 -12.98 1.50 -9.61
N ILE A 40 -12.18 0.68 -10.30
CA ILE A 40 -12.11 -0.76 -10.07
C ILE A 40 -11.43 -1.02 -8.72
N TYR A 41 -10.30 -0.35 -8.50
CA TYR A 41 -9.52 -0.33 -7.27
C TYR A 41 -8.74 0.99 -7.18
N PHE A 42 -8.37 1.37 -5.96
CA PHE A 42 -7.46 2.48 -5.71
C PHE A 42 -6.86 2.42 -4.31
N ILE A 43 -5.75 3.12 -4.15
CA ILE A 43 -5.22 3.60 -2.87
C ILE A 43 -4.86 5.07 -3.06
N SER A 44 -5.28 5.92 -2.13
CA SER A 44 -5.09 7.37 -2.18
C SER A 44 -4.87 7.94 -0.79
N GLY A 45 -4.36 9.16 -0.71
CA GLY A 45 -4.15 9.87 0.55
C GLY A 45 -3.08 10.92 0.40
N LYS A 46 -2.37 11.22 1.50
CA LYS A 46 -1.24 12.14 1.53
C LYS A 46 0.00 11.47 2.12
N VAL A 47 1.07 11.38 1.35
CA VAL A 47 2.40 10.92 1.79
C VAL A 47 3.21 12.15 2.19
N ASN A 48 3.56 12.26 3.47
CA ASN A 48 4.27 13.42 4.04
C ASN A 48 3.61 14.77 3.68
N GLY A 49 2.28 14.79 3.55
CA GLY A 49 1.49 15.96 3.18
C GLY A 49 1.18 16.11 1.68
N GLU A 50 1.91 15.42 0.81
CA GLU A 50 1.71 15.46 -0.64
C GLU A 50 0.65 14.46 -1.09
N SER A 51 -0.32 14.91 -1.89
CA SER A 51 -1.43 14.05 -2.31
C SER A 51 -0.97 13.00 -3.31
N PHE A 52 -1.49 11.79 -3.19
CA PHE A 52 -1.25 10.71 -4.14
C PHE A 52 -2.54 9.96 -4.49
N PHE A 53 -2.55 9.37 -5.68
CA PHE A 53 -3.62 8.52 -6.15
C PHE A 53 -3.06 7.41 -7.06
N TYR A 54 -3.24 6.15 -6.65
CA TYR A 54 -2.84 4.98 -7.43
C TYR A 54 -4.06 4.09 -7.63
N GLY A 55 -4.43 3.80 -8.87
CA GLY A 55 -5.63 3.01 -9.14
C GLY A 55 -5.96 2.92 -10.62
N GLN A 56 -7.14 2.34 -10.90
CA GLN A 56 -7.63 2.10 -12.24
C GLN A 56 -9.12 2.41 -12.33
N ARG A 57 -9.52 3.26 -13.28
CA ARG A 57 -10.93 3.52 -13.57
C ARG A 57 -11.53 2.48 -14.49
N PHE A 58 -12.86 2.38 -14.49
CA PHE A 58 -13.58 1.50 -15.41
C PHE A 58 -13.48 1.93 -16.89
N ASP A 59 -13.28 3.22 -17.16
CA ASP A 59 -13.23 3.80 -18.50
C ASP A 59 -11.80 4.01 -19.05
N ASP A 60 -10.78 3.81 -18.21
CA ASP A 60 -9.38 3.91 -18.59
C ASP A 60 -9.01 2.81 -19.60
N THR A 61 -8.40 3.22 -20.70
CA THR A 61 -7.97 2.31 -21.79
C THR A 61 -6.52 1.86 -21.68
N VAL A 62 -5.76 2.46 -20.75
CA VAL A 62 -4.37 2.16 -20.47
C VAL A 62 -4.26 1.69 -19.02
N LEU A 63 -3.54 0.60 -18.81
CA LEU A 63 -3.25 0.07 -17.49
C LEU A 63 -2.05 0.82 -16.89
N ASN A 64 -2.29 1.68 -15.90
CA ASN A 64 -1.23 2.40 -15.20
C ASN A 64 -0.79 1.65 -13.94
N TYR A 65 -1.76 1.16 -13.17
CA TYR A 65 -1.57 0.30 -12.02
C TYR A 65 -2.38 -0.98 -12.17
N GLN A 66 -1.92 -2.06 -11.58
CA GLN A 66 -2.59 -3.35 -11.48
C GLN A 66 -2.71 -3.78 -10.02
N THR A 67 -3.76 -4.52 -9.69
CA THR A 67 -3.82 -5.21 -8.39
C THR A 67 -2.98 -6.46 -8.43
N VAL A 68 -2.02 -6.57 -7.52
CA VAL A 68 -1.33 -7.82 -7.22
C VAL A 68 -1.88 -8.34 -5.91
N TYR A 69 -2.22 -9.63 -5.88
CA TYR A 69 -2.71 -10.28 -4.67
C TYR A 69 -1.55 -11.04 -4.04
N SER A 70 -1.23 -10.73 -2.78
CA SER A 70 -0.43 -11.62 -1.97
C SER A 70 -1.32 -12.78 -1.56
N ILE A 71 -1.43 -13.77 -2.43
CA ILE A 71 -1.96 -15.08 -2.08
C ILE A 71 -0.93 -15.70 -1.14
N PRO A 72 -1.22 -15.93 0.16
CA PRO A 72 -0.40 -16.86 0.91
C PRO A 72 -0.55 -18.21 0.25
N LEU A 73 0.56 -18.94 0.10
CA LEU A 73 0.63 -20.29 -0.44
C LEU A 73 -0.60 -21.14 -0.04
N GLU A 74 -1.63 -21.20 -0.89
CA GLU A 74 -2.64 -22.28 -0.82
C GLU A 74 -2.00 -23.65 -1.05
N ALA A 75 -0.75 -23.67 -1.55
CA ALA A 75 0.07 -24.87 -1.58
C ALA A 75 0.40 -25.38 -0.16
N ALA A 76 0.39 -24.51 0.86
CA ALA A 76 -0.02 -24.95 2.17
C ALA A 76 -1.55 -25.02 2.11
N THR A 77 -2.06 -26.19 1.72
CA THR A 77 -3.29 -26.69 2.33
C THR A 77 -3.19 -26.40 3.83
N CYS A 78 -4.29 -26.37 4.58
CA CYS A 78 -4.20 -26.56 6.03
C CYS A 78 -3.65 -27.99 6.29
N ALA A 79 -2.42 -28.24 5.85
CA ALA A 79 -1.74 -29.49 5.68
C ALA A 79 -1.29 -29.78 7.08
N ALA A 80 -2.18 -30.49 7.76
CA ALA A 80 -2.03 -31.09 9.07
C ALA A 80 -0.56 -31.18 9.49
N SER A 81 -0.09 -30.25 10.32
CA SER A 81 0.97 -30.54 11.25
C SER A 81 0.31 -30.79 12.59
N LEU A 82 -0.11 -32.04 12.79
CA LEU A 82 -0.41 -32.60 14.11
C LEU A 82 0.86 -32.84 14.95
N ASP A 83 2.00 -32.28 14.56
CA ASP A 83 3.21 -32.26 15.35
C ASP A 83 3.57 -30.81 15.73
N GLN A 84 3.73 -30.58 17.04
CA GLN A 84 4.29 -29.39 17.71
C GLN A 84 3.35 -28.26 18.19
N GLY A 85 2.03 -28.35 18.03
CA GLY A 85 1.12 -27.38 18.66
C GLY A 85 1.16 -25.96 18.05
N LEU A 86 1.63 -25.84 16.81
CA LEU A 86 1.63 -24.60 16.04
C LEU A 86 0.36 -24.57 15.17
N ASP A 87 -0.62 -23.81 15.63
CA ASP A 87 -1.82 -23.49 14.86
C ASP A 87 -1.45 -22.48 13.76
N TYR A 88 -1.37 -22.96 12.52
CA TYR A 88 -1.08 -22.13 11.37
C TYR A 88 -2.18 -21.10 11.16
N LYS A 89 -1.78 -19.90 10.76
CA LYS A 89 -2.67 -18.78 10.50
C LYS A 89 -2.44 -18.31 9.08
N VAL A 90 -3.53 -17.93 8.42
CA VAL A 90 -3.52 -17.47 7.04
C VAL A 90 -3.76 -15.96 7.05
N SER A 91 -2.83 -15.23 6.46
CA SER A 91 -2.99 -13.81 6.14
C SER A 91 -3.63 -13.66 4.76
N TYR A 92 -4.04 -12.47 4.36
CA TYR A 92 -4.42 -12.17 2.98
C TYR A 92 -3.82 -10.82 2.61
N GLY A 93 -3.86 -10.41 1.36
CA GLY A 93 -3.48 -9.05 1.04
C GLY A 93 -3.69 -8.71 -0.41
N SER A 94 -3.63 -7.41 -0.68
CA SER A 94 -3.64 -6.87 -2.02
C SER A 94 -2.82 -5.61 -2.05
N SER A 95 -2.15 -5.40 -3.18
CA SER A 95 -1.38 -4.21 -3.47
C SER A 95 -1.80 -3.61 -4.80
N VAL A 96 -1.65 -2.29 -4.89
CA VAL A 96 -1.67 -1.54 -6.14
C VAL A 96 -0.22 -1.41 -6.57
N TYR A 97 0.14 -2.13 -7.63
CA TYR A 97 1.48 -2.22 -8.19
C TYR A 97 1.49 -1.54 -9.56
N PRO A 98 2.52 -0.77 -9.92
CA PRO A 98 2.57 -0.11 -11.23
C PRO A 98 2.65 -1.16 -12.34
N ASN A 99 2.19 -0.81 -13.54
CA ASN A 99 2.42 -1.67 -14.69
C ASN A 99 3.94 -1.82 -14.96
N PHE A 100 4.36 -2.93 -15.55
CA PHE A 100 5.76 -3.28 -15.79
C PHE A 100 6.54 -2.21 -16.57
N ASP A 101 5.87 -1.46 -17.44
CA ASP A 101 6.51 -0.38 -18.21
C ASP A 101 6.92 0.84 -17.34
N ASN A 102 6.38 0.96 -16.12
CA ASN A 102 6.54 2.11 -15.23
C ASN A 102 7.19 1.75 -13.87
N GLU A 103 7.56 0.49 -13.65
CA GLU A 103 8.01 -0.01 -12.34
C GLU A 103 9.24 0.72 -11.76
N ASP A 104 10.12 1.21 -12.62
CA ASP A 104 11.34 1.96 -12.25
C ASP A 104 11.07 3.42 -11.83
N THR A 105 9.83 3.89 -11.94
CA THR A 105 9.48 5.31 -11.71
C THR A 105 8.27 5.53 -10.83
N GLN A 106 7.49 4.48 -10.57
CA GLN A 106 6.23 4.58 -9.84
C GLN A 106 6.27 3.75 -8.55
N PRO A 107 5.57 4.21 -7.51
CA PRO A 107 5.51 3.53 -6.24
C PRO A 107 4.64 2.28 -6.27
N THR A 108 4.82 1.42 -5.28
CA THR A 108 3.90 0.32 -4.96
C THR A 108 3.34 0.50 -3.56
N PHE A 109 2.09 0.09 -3.36
CA PHE A 109 1.42 0.20 -2.07
C PHE A 109 0.60 -1.06 -1.80
N GLY A 110 0.78 -1.67 -0.63
CA GLY A 110 0.07 -2.88 -0.22
C GLY A 110 -0.61 -2.77 1.13
N ILE A 111 -1.71 -3.51 1.26
CA ILE A 111 -2.43 -3.73 2.51
C ILE A 111 -2.40 -5.24 2.78
N GLU A 112 -1.88 -5.61 3.94
CA GLU A 112 -1.82 -6.98 4.43
C GLU A 112 -2.86 -7.17 5.54
N LEU A 113 -3.65 -8.22 5.40
CA LEU A 113 -4.68 -8.68 6.33
C LEU A 113 -4.10 -9.84 7.12
N VAL A 114 -3.35 -9.50 8.16
CA VAL A 114 -2.48 -10.40 8.91
C VAL A 114 -3.30 -11.32 9.81
N ARG A 115 -3.15 -12.64 9.62
CA ARG A 115 -3.73 -13.69 10.47
C ARG A 115 -5.26 -13.58 10.57
N PHE A 116 -5.95 -13.58 9.42
CA PHE A 116 -7.40 -13.46 9.33
C PHE A 116 -8.13 -14.80 9.41
N TYR A 117 -7.46 -15.91 9.13
CA TYR A 117 -8.03 -17.25 9.27
C TYR A 117 -7.11 -18.17 10.08
N ARG A 118 -7.70 -19.01 10.92
CA ARG A 118 -6.99 -19.96 11.79
C ARG A 118 -7.20 -21.37 11.24
N CYS A 119 -6.13 -22.10 10.98
CA CYS A 119 -6.22 -23.43 10.37
C CYS A 119 -6.90 -24.48 11.26
N SER A 120 -6.95 -24.25 12.58
CA SER A 120 -7.73 -25.06 13.51
C SER A 120 -9.23 -24.72 13.56
N ASP A 121 -9.71 -23.75 12.78
CA ASP A 121 -11.13 -23.45 12.70
C ASP A 121 -11.90 -24.67 12.15
N PRO A 122 -13.10 -24.96 12.70
CA PRO A 122 -13.89 -26.12 12.29
C PRO A 122 -14.48 -25.99 10.88
N GLN A 123 -14.57 -24.75 10.37
CA GLN A 123 -15.01 -24.44 9.01
C GLN A 123 -13.78 -24.14 8.17
N SER A 124 -13.78 -24.57 6.91
CA SER A 124 -12.69 -24.27 5.98
C SER A 124 -12.61 -22.78 5.67
N SER A 125 -11.42 -22.30 5.29
CA SER A 125 -11.25 -20.90 4.87
C SER A 125 -12.11 -20.52 3.66
N THR A 126 -12.51 -21.50 2.82
CA THR A 126 -13.48 -21.25 1.73
C THR A 126 -14.87 -20.96 2.26
N GLU A 127 -15.32 -21.69 3.28
CA GLU A 127 -16.67 -21.51 3.83
C GLU A 127 -16.84 -20.18 4.54
N VAL A 128 -15.77 -19.65 5.14
CA VAL A 128 -15.82 -18.43 5.95
C VAL A 128 -15.18 -17.21 5.28
N PHE A 129 -14.62 -17.34 4.06
CA PHE A 129 -13.81 -16.29 3.43
C PHE A 129 -14.51 -14.93 3.40
N ASN A 130 -15.76 -14.89 2.94
CA ASN A 130 -16.56 -13.68 2.80
C ASN A 130 -16.99 -13.07 4.16
N ASP A 131 -16.79 -13.79 5.27
CA ASP A 131 -17.03 -13.30 6.63
C ASP A 131 -15.72 -12.80 7.31
N LEU A 132 -14.55 -13.04 6.70
CA LEU A 132 -13.26 -12.69 7.28
C LEU A 132 -13.03 -11.17 7.32
N PHE A 133 -13.58 -10.42 6.36
CA PHE A 133 -13.33 -8.98 6.19
C PHE A 133 -14.53 -8.14 6.67
N ALA A 134 -14.82 -8.24 7.97
CA ALA A 134 -15.92 -7.54 8.62
C ALA A 134 -15.71 -6.01 8.68
N LEU A 135 -16.81 -5.26 8.74
CA LEU A 135 -16.72 -3.80 8.92
C LEU A 135 -16.22 -3.46 10.33
N GLY A 136 -15.38 -2.44 10.43
CA GLY A 136 -14.89 -1.95 11.72
C GLY A 136 -13.43 -1.51 11.70
N SER A 137 -12.94 -1.13 12.87
CA SER A 137 -11.55 -0.75 13.09
C SER A 137 -10.66 -1.95 13.35
N TYR A 138 -9.43 -1.88 12.88
CA TYR A 138 -8.43 -2.93 13.03
C TYR A 138 -7.15 -2.39 13.63
N GLU A 139 -6.46 -3.26 14.38
CA GLU A 139 -5.15 -2.96 14.95
C GLU A 139 -4.04 -3.29 13.97
N PHE A 140 -2.96 -2.50 13.98
CA PHE A 140 -1.77 -2.81 13.20
C PHE A 140 -1.02 -3.99 13.82
N ALA A 141 -0.49 -4.84 12.96
CA ALA A 141 0.39 -5.93 13.36
C ALA A 141 1.76 -5.37 13.77
N MET A 142 2.37 -5.96 14.80
CA MET A 142 3.78 -5.70 15.12
C MET A 142 4.72 -6.57 14.28
N ASP A 143 4.21 -7.69 13.79
CA ASP A 143 4.90 -8.70 12.98
C ASP A 143 3.92 -9.46 12.08
N ASP A 144 4.47 -10.13 11.09
CA ASP A 144 3.75 -10.96 10.12
C ASP A 144 3.39 -12.36 10.68
N ALA A 145 4.22 -12.94 11.55
CA ALA A 145 4.12 -14.37 11.90
C ALA A 145 4.19 -14.73 13.39
N SER A 146 4.66 -13.84 14.27
CA SER A 146 5.12 -14.22 15.62
C SER A 146 4.08 -14.00 16.72
N SER A 147 3.14 -13.08 16.51
CA SER A 147 2.17 -12.72 17.54
C SER A 147 0.90 -13.59 17.54
N GLY A 148 0.46 -13.93 18.76
CA GLY A 148 -0.73 -14.75 19.02
C GLY A 148 -2.05 -14.10 18.59
N THR A 149 -2.06 -12.79 18.40
CA THR A 149 -3.22 -11.98 17.99
C THR A 149 -3.73 -12.39 16.60
N MET A 150 -4.99 -12.09 16.29
CA MET A 150 -5.64 -12.38 15.01
C MET A 150 -6.20 -11.08 14.45
N ARG A 151 -6.45 -11.06 13.13
CA ARG A 151 -7.12 -9.97 12.42
C ARG A 151 -6.42 -8.61 12.62
N GLN A 152 -5.14 -8.56 12.29
CA GLN A 152 -4.33 -7.34 12.34
C GLN A 152 -3.96 -6.86 10.94
N ILE A 153 -3.49 -5.62 10.80
CA ILE A 153 -3.21 -5.02 9.49
C ILE A 153 -1.73 -4.70 9.35
N GLY A 154 -1.17 -4.98 8.18
CA GLY A 154 0.10 -4.45 7.70
C GLY A 154 -0.14 -3.48 6.56
N ILE A 155 0.69 -2.44 6.48
CA ILE A 155 0.77 -1.57 5.31
C ILE A 155 2.22 -1.56 4.86
N ASN A 156 2.41 -1.71 3.55
CA ASN A 156 3.72 -1.63 2.91
C ASN A 156 3.71 -0.60 1.79
N TYR A 157 4.83 0.08 1.62
CA TYR A 157 5.01 1.13 0.61
C TYR A 157 6.46 1.14 0.13
N ALA A 158 6.65 1.21 -1.19
CA ALA A 158 7.95 1.54 -1.76
C ALA A 158 7.77 2.72 -2.73
N PRO A 159 8.56 3.82 -2.60
CA PRO A 159 8.48 4.97 -3.50
C PRO A 159 8.77 4.63 -4.97
N ILE A 160 9.57 3.59 -5.20
CA ILE A 160 9.88 3.04 -6.51
C ILE A 160 9.74 1.52 -6.39
N ALA A 161 8.93 0.90 -7.25
CA ALA A 161 8.58 -0.51 -7.11
C ALA A 161 9.76 -1.48 -7.26
N THR A 162 10.80 -1.09 -7.99
CA THR A 162 12.07 -1.84 -8.14
C THR A 162 13.21 -1.29 -7.27
N GLY A 163 12.95 -0.25 -6.48
CA GLY A 163 13.96 0.43 -5.66
C GLY A 163 14.25 -0.31 -4.35
N ASP A 164 15.37 0.07 -3.72
CA ASP A 164 15.81 -0.53 -2.46
C ASP A 164 15.05 0.00 -1.23
N SER A 165 14.41 1.17 -1.33
CA SER A 165 13.70 1.77 -0.20
C SER A 165 12.31 1.15 -0.02
N TYR A 166 12.14 0.43 1.08
CA TYR A 166 10.89 -0.23 1.46
C TYR A 166 10.47 0.18 2.87
N TYR A 167 9.20 0.54 3.01
CA TYR A 167 8.61 1.03 4.25
C TYR A 167 7.46 0.13 4.66
N GLN A 168 7.39 -0.16 5.96
CA GLN A 168 6.32 -0.98 6.51
C GLN A 168 5.83 -0.46 7.86
N SER A 169 4.60 -0.83 8.21
CA SER A 169 3.99 -0.50 9.50
C SER A 169 4.43 -1.42 10.65
N TYR A 170 5.23 -2.47 10.37
CA TYR A 170 5.67 -3.43 11.39
C TYR A 170 6.72 -2.86 12.34
N GLY A 171 6.85 -3.49 13.51
CA GLY A 171 7.90 -3.21 14.49
C GLY A 171 7.61 -2.09 15.50
N VAL A 172 6.78 -1.09 15.18
CA VAL A 172 6.47 0.03 16.09
C VAL A 172 4.98 0.37 16.06
N LEU A 173 4.34 0.34 17.24
CA LEU A 173 2.99 0.86 17.37
C LEU A 173 3.03 2.38 17.57
N ASP A 174 2.55 3.11 16.56
CA ASP A 174 2.23 4.53 16.70
C ASP A 174 0.74 4.70 17.02
N SER A 175 0.42 5.53 18.00
CA SER A 175 -0.96 5.86 18.38
C SER A 175 -1.71 6.69 17.33
N SER A 176 -1.01 7.31 16.38
CA SER A 176 -1.63 8.00 15.25
C SER A 176 -2.13 7.04 14.17
N ASN A 177 -1.70 5.77 14.21
CA ASN A 177 -2.10 4.79 13.22
C ASN A 177 -3.58 4.43 13.40
N SER A 178 -4.31 4.39 12.29
CA SER A 178 -5.71 3.97 12.24
C SER A 178 -5.98 3.21 10.94
N PHE A 179 -6.84 2.20 11.01
CA PHE A 179 -7.31 1.46 9.85
C PHE A 179 -8.74 1.01 10.10
N SER A 180 -9.60 1.18 9.09
CA SER A 180 -10.99 0.70 9.16
C SER A 180 -11.48 0.21 7.80
N ILE A 181 -12.25 -0.88 7.82
CA ILE A 181 -13.05 -1.33 6.68
C ILE A 181 -14.45 -0.72 6.84
N THR A 182 -14.86 0.07 5.86
CA THR A 182 -16.15 0.78 5.84
C THR A 182 -17.16 0.17 4.87
N SER A 183 -16.68 -0.58 3.87
CA SER A 183 -17.50 -1.39 2.97
C SER A 183 -16.83 -2.74 2.70
N SER A 184 -17.64 -3.78 2.55
CA SER A 184 -17.18 -5.14 2.24
C SER A 184 -18.27 -5.83 1.43
N GLN A 185 -17.93 -6.23 0.20
CA GLN A 185 -18.87 -6.80 -0.77
C GLN A 185 -18.31 -8.05 -1.42
N ASP A 186 -19.10 -9.11 -1.46
CA ASP A 186 -18.73 -10.34 -2.16
C ASP A 186 -18.71 -10.12 -3.68
N THR A 187 -17.62 -10.53 -4.32
CA THR A 187 -17.40 -10.38 -5.77
C THR A 187 -17.05 -11.69 -6.45
N ASN A 188 -17.50 -12.81 -5.86
CA ASN A 188 -17.24 -14.18 -6.32
C ASN A 188 -17.53 -14.36 -7.82
N THR A 189 -16.59 -15.01 -8.51
CA THR A 189 -16.70 -15.31 -9.95
C THR A 189 -17.15 -16.76 -10.16
N PHE A 190 -18.17 -16.95 -10.99
CA PHE A 190 -18.73 -18.26 -11.31
C PHE A 190 -18.63 -18.55 -12.81
N LEU A 191 -18.27 -19.79 -13.17
CA LEU A 191 -18.31 -20.30 -14.54
C LEU A 191 -19.17 -21.56 -14.58
N LEU A 192 -20.22 -21.52 -15.40
CA LEU A 192 -21.18 -22.63 -15.56
C LEU A 192 -21.78 -23.09 -14.22
N GLY A 193 -22.01 -22.16 -13.29
CA GLY A 193 -22.56 -22.44 -11.96
C GLY A 193 -21.54 -22.94 -10.93
N ASN A 194 -20.27 -23.10 -11.30
CA ASN A 194 -19.19 -23.46 -10.38
C ASN A 194 -18.44 -22.21 -9.93
N LEU A 195 -18.15 -22.10 -8.64
CA LEU A 195 -17.29 -21.06 -8.08
C LEU A 195 -15.87 -21.26 -8.62
N ILE A 196 -15.31 -20.23 -9.28
CA ILE A 196 -13.96 -20.23 -9.86
C ILE A 196 -12.99 -19.42 -9.00
N THR A 197 -13.46 -18.28 -8.50
CA THR A 197 -12.66 -17.40 -7.64
C THR A 197 -13.56 -16.88 -6.54
N GLN A 198 -13.13 -17.03 -5.30
CA GLN A 198 -13.79 -16.43 -4.16
C GLN A 198 -13.12 -15.10 -3.88
N SER A 199 -13.89 -14.01 -3.84
CA SER A 199 -13.31 -12.68 -3.67
C SER A 199 -14.24 -11.75 -2.91
N GLN A 200 -13.63 -10.77 -2.25
CA GLN A 200 -14.30 -9.72 -1.52
C GLN A 200 -13.66 -8.39 -1.85
N LEU A 201 -14.48 -7.44 -2.30
CA LEU A 201 -14.10 -6.05 -2.52
C LEU A 201 -14.28 -5.30 -1.21
N ILE A 202 -13.21 -4.72 -0.69
CA ILE A 202 -13.22 -3.96 0.56
C ILE A 202 -12.85 -2.50 0.30
N GLU A 203 -13.57 -1.59 0.95
CA GLU A 203 -13.26 -0.16 0.98
C GLU A 203 -13.05 0.29 2.42
N GLY A 204 -12.25 1.32 2.59
CA GLY A 204 -11.95 1.81 3.93
C GLY A 204 -11.04 3.02 3.95
N GLU A 205 -10.64 3.34 5.17
CA GLU A 205 -9.83 4.51 5.50
C GLU A 205 -8.68 4.11 6.41
N PHE A 206 -7.56 4.81 6.29
CA PHE A 206 -6.39 4.56 7.10
C PHE A 206 -5.54 5.82 7.30
N SER A 207 -4.72 5.79 8.35
CA SER A 207 -3.57 6.66 8.52
C SER A 207 -2.48 5.82 9.16
N ALA A 208 -1.25 5.98 8.69
CA ALA A 208 -0.16 5.12 9.12
C ALA A 208 1.18 5.85 9.04
N LYS A 209 1.98 5.66 10.09
CA LYS A 209 3.40 5.90 10.05
C LYS A 209 4.12 4.61 9.69
N LEU A 210 4.88 4.67 8.61
CA LEU A 210 5.69 3.57 8.09
C LEU A 210 7.16 3.84 8.36
N TYR A 211 7.90 2.77 8.61
CA TYR A 211 9.32 2.81 8.95
C TYR A 211 10.10 2.10 7.86
N ASN A 212 11.21 2.71 7.44
CA ASN A 212 12.13 2.10 6.50
C ASN A 212 12.75 0.84 7.13
N GLU A 213 12.82 -0.26 6.39
CA GLU A 213 13.35 -1.53 6.88
C GLU A 213 14.84 -1.47 7.23
N ASP A 214 15.61 -0.67 6.48
CA ASP A 214 17.05 -0.52 6.67
C ASP A 214 17.41 0.54 7.71
N ASP A 215 16.53 1.53 7.91
CA ASP A 215 16.71 2.61 8.90
C ASP A 215 15.39 3.04 9.55
N SER A 216 15.08 2.50 10.72
CA SER A 216 13.85 2.85 11.47
C SER A 216 13.72 4.33 11.88
N ALA A 217 14.77 5.16 11.74
CA ALA A 217 14.66 6.61 11.94
C ALA A 217 14.10 7.33 10.71
N ASP A 218 14.20 6.72 9.53
CA ASP A 218 13.58 7.18 8.29
C ASP A 218 12.13 6.69 8.22
N THR A 219 11.20 7.64 8.12
CA THR A 219 9.78 7.36 8.25
C THR A 219 8.97 8.10 7.21
N VAL A 220 7.90 7.45 6.76
CA VAL A 220 6.89 8.04 5.89
C VAL A 220 5.57 8.08 6.66
N GLU A 221 4.91 9.24 6.66
CA GLU A 221 3.58 9.39 7.25
C GLU A 221 2.53 9.46 6.14
N ILE A 222 1.51 8.62 6.26
CA ILE A 222 0.34 8.62 5.38
C ILE A 222 -0.87 9.08 6.18
N THR A 223 -1.51 10.14 5.69
CA THR A 223 -2.72 10.71 6.27
C THR A 223 -3.84 10.74 5.24
N GLU A 224 -5.09 10.83 5.71
CA GLU A 224 -6.28 10.87 4.84
C GLU A 224 -6.33 9.69 3.85
N GLY A 225 -5.78 8.54 4.26
CA GLY A 225 -5.67 7.36 3.44
C GLY A 225 -7.05 6.76 3.16
N ARG A 226 -7.31 6.42 1.90
CA ARG A 226 -8.52 5.72 1.46
C ARG A 226 -8.13 4.60 0.51
N PHE A 227 -8.84 3.47 0.60
CA PHE A 227 -8.60 2.33 -0.27
C PHE A 227 -9.88 1.71 -0.79
N LYS A 228 -9.75 1.06 -1.94
CA LYS A 228 -10.68 0.09 -2.51
C LYS A 228 -9.84 -1.01 -3.16
N ILE A 229 -9.84 -2.20 -2.58
CA ILE A 229 -9.02 -3.32 -3.04
C ILE A 229 -9.83 -4.60 -3.05
N THR A 230 -9.49 -5.52 -3.95
CA THR A 230 -10.07 -6.86 -3.98
C THR A 230 -9.15 -7.80 -3.23
N ILE A 231 -9.71 -8.64 -2.37
CA ILE A 231 -9.01 -9.79 -1.80
C ILE A 231 -9.59 -11.03 -2.47
N SER A 232 -8.73 -11.93 -2.94
CA SER A 232 -9.17 -13.13 -3.67
C SER A 232 -8.50 -14.38 -3.14
N LYS A 233 -9.18 -15.51 -3.36
CA LYS A 233 -8.76 -16.88 -3.13
C LYS A 233 -9.12 -17.71 -4.36
#